data_AF-A0A928ZB71-F1
#
_entry.id   AF-A0A928ZB71-F1
#
_cell.length_a   1.000
_cell.length_b   1.000
_cell.length_c   1.000
_cell.angle_alpha   90.00
_cell.angle_beta   90.00
_cell.angle_gamma   90.00
#
_symmetry.space_group_name_H-M   'P 1'
#
loop_
_entity.id
_entity.type
_entity.pdbx_description
1 polymer ?
#
loop_
_entity_poly.entity_id
_entity_poly.type
_entity_poly.pdbx_seq_one_letter_code
_entity_poly.pdbx_strand_id
1 'polypeptide(L)'
;MSISSPASRIQANLQELFKGNSVSGNPYIKFQLTSEITALLSMEQVQETLIVEAGQITPLPSMPESVIGMMNSRDRVFCVFDLAQLLTLPSQLTTPQQYQVIVLQTNPLTPIQVGLAVSSIQGIIRLPAEQIQSSTAASTSKIASYLSGVVQSETTMIPVLEFGRIWKSLVAV
;
A
#
# COMPACT_ATOMS: atom_id res chain seq x y z
N MET A 1 -11.30 -20.54 -46.90
CA MET A 1 -11.63 -20.22 -45.49
C MET A 1 -10.40 -19.57 -44.87
N SER A 2 -10.41 -18.24 -44.75
CA SER A 2 -9.25 -17.47 -44.28
C SER A 2 -9.21 -17.53 -42.76
N ILE A 3 -8.22 -18.25 -42.22
CA ILE A 3 -7.98 -18.34 -40.78
C ILE A 3 -7.46 -16.96 -40.33
N SER A 4 -8.25 -16.23 -39.53
CA SER A 4 -7.81 -14.95 -38.97
C SER A 4 -6.69 -15.20 -37.97
N SER A 5 -5.57 -14.48 -38.15
CA SER A 5 -4.40 -14.64 -37.30
C SER A 5 -4.75 -14.29 -35.84
N PRO A 6 -4.07 -14.89 -34.84
CA PRO A 6 -4.25 -14.53 -33.43
C PRO A 6 -4.12 -13.03 -33.17
N ALA A 7 -3.17 -12.35 -33.85
CA ALA A 7 -2.99 -10.91 -33.78
C ALA A 7 -4.22 -10.13 -34.30
N SER A 8 -4.83 -10.59 -35.39
CA SER A 8 -6.05 -9.97 -35.95
C SER A 8 -7.25 -10.10 -35.01
N ARG A 9 -7.34 -11.20 -34.25
CA ARG A 9 -8.40 -11.42 -33.25
C ARG A 9 -8.22 -10.51 -32.03
N ILE A 10 -6.97 -10.31 -31.58
CA ILE A 10 -6.64 -9.36 -30.51
C ILE A 10 -6.95 -7.94 -30.94
N GLN A 11 -6.56 -7.54 -32.15
CA GLN A 11 -6.80 -6.18 -32.64
C GLN A 11 -8.28 -5.88 -32.87
N ALA A 12 -9.06 -6.86 -33.34
CA ALA A 12 -10.51 -6.73 -33.50
C ALA A 12 -11.24 -6.55 -32.17
N ASN A 13 -10.73 -7.17 -31.10
CA ASN A 13 -11.35 -7.15 -29.77
C ASN A 13 -10.60 -6.27 -28.76
N LEU A 14 -9.62 -5.47 -29.22
CA LEU A 14 -8.76 -4.65 -28.36
C LEU A 14 -9.59 -3.71 -27.50
N GLN A 15 -10.63 -3.12 -28.09
CA GLN A 15 -11.54 -2.24 -27.36
C GLN A 15 -12.33 -3.01 -26.30
N GLU A 16 -12.75 -4.25 -26.53
CA GLU A 16 -13.46 -5.05 -25.53
C GLU A 16 -12.56 -5.52 -24.39
N LEU A 17 -11.30 -5.82 -24.67
CA LEU A 17 -10.29 -6.13 -23.65
C LEU A 17 -10.05 -4.94 -22.69
N PHE A 18 -10.17 -3.70 -23.20
CA PHE A 18 -10.03 -2.47 -22.41
C PHE A 18 -11.38 -1.83 -22.01
N LYS A 19 -12.53 -2.44 -22.34
CA LYS A 19 -13.85 -2.12 -21.77
C LYS A 19 -14.01 -2.70 -20.35
N GLY A 20 -12.92 -2.84 -19.60
CA GLY A 20 -13.05 -2.95 -18.15
C GLY A 20 -13.71 -1.67 -17.67
N ASN A 21 -14.83 -1.77 -16.94
CA ASN A 21 -15.54 -0.66 -16.32
C ASN A 21 -14.56 0.48 -16.04
N SER A 22 -14.71 1.62 -16.72
CA SER A 22 -13.98 2.84 -16.38
C SER A 22 -14.48 3.28 -15.00
N VAL A 23 -13.99 2.61 -13.95
CA VAL A 23 -14.26 2.99 -12.57
C VAL A 23 -13.58 4.33 -12.42
N SER A 24 -14.37 5.39 -12.54
CA SER A 24 -13.95 6.76 -12.28
C SER A 24 -13.46 6.86 -10.84
N GLY A 25 -12.46 7.70 -10.60
CA GLY A 25 -11.93 7.93 -9.26
C GLY A 25 -10.42 7.81 -9.14
N ASN A 26 -9.95 8.17 -7.95
CA ASN A 26 -8.54 8.19 -7.61
C ASN A 26 -8.04 6.76 -7.35
N PRO A 27 -6.80 6.42 -7.77
CA PRO A 27 -6.23 5.10 -7.54
C PRO A 27 -5.73 4.94 -6.09
N TYR A 28 -6.04 3.79 -5.49
CA TYR A 28 -5.57 3.39 -4.16
C TYR A 28 -4.96 1.99 -4.25
N ILE A 29 -3.85 1.78 -3.56
CA ILE A 29 -3.31 0.44 -3.32
C ILE A 29 -4.09 -0.21 -2.18
N LYS A 30 -4.58 -1.42 -2.42
CA LYS A 30 -5.27 -2.26 -1.44
C LYS A 30 -4.30 -3.31 -0.92
N PHE A 31 -4.25 -3.47 0.39
CA PHE A 31 -3.36 -4.43 1.04
C PHE A 31 -3.96 -4.95 2.35
N GLN A 32 -3.49 -6.11 2.76
CA GLN A 32 -3.74 -6.70 4.06
C GLN A 32 -2.73 -6.13 5.06
N LEU A 33 -3.24 -5.49 6.13
CA LEU A 33 -2.43 -4.93 7.21
C LEU A 33 -2.22 -5.98 8.32
N THR A 34 -3.30 -6.57 8.81
CA THR A 34 -3.32 -7.70 9.77
C THR A 34 -4.25 -8.81 9.24
N SER A 35 -4.45 -9.94 9.94
CA SER A 35 -5.41 -10.97 9.50
C SER A 35 -6.84 -10.44 9.29
N GLU A 36 -7.23 -9.38 10.01
CA GLU A 36 -8.59 -8.87 10.05
C GLU A 36 -8.74 -7.53 9.33
N ILE A 37 -7.65 -6.78 9.18
CA ILE A 37 -7.68 -5.42 8.65
C ILE A 37 -7.10 -5.39 7.25
N THR A 38 -7.98 -5.18 6.27
CA THR A 38 -7.61 -4.69 4.94
C THR A 38 -7.61 -3.17 4.97
N ALA A 39 -6.64 -2.53 4.32
CA ALA A 39 -6.52 -1.09 4.26
C ALA A 39 -6.23 -0.59 2.85
N LEU A 40 -6.43 0.72 2.67
CA LEU A 40 -6.17 1.45 1.45
C LEU A 40 -5.16 2.56 1.70
N LEU A 41 -4.32 2.83 0.71
CA LEU A 41 -3.44 4.00 0.68
C LEU A 41 -3.49 4.65 -0.70
N SER A 42 -3.50 5.98 -0.76
CA SER A 42 -3.48 6.70 -2.03
C SER A 42 -2.24 6.33 -2.85
N MET A 43 -2.41 6.08 -4.15
CA MET A 43 -1.29 5.84 -5.05
C MET A 43 -0.47 7.11 -5.33
N GLU A 44 -0.95 8.30 -4.95
CA GLU A 44 -0.26 9.57 -5.20
C GLU A 44 1.16 9.61 -4.60
N GLN A 45 1.36 8.99 -3.44
CA GLN A 45 2.67 8.94 -2.78
C GLN A 45 3.43 7.63 -3.01
N VAL A 46 2.82 6.66 -3.71
CA VAL A 46 3.42 5.35 -3.99
C VAL A 46 4.32 5.45 -5.22
N GLN A 47 5.59 5.11 -5.04
CA GLN A 47 6.55 5.05 -6.14
C GLN A 47 6.55 3.67 -6.80
N GLU A 48 6.62 2.62 -6.00
CA GLU A 48 6.60 1.24 -6.47
C GLU A 48 6.22 0.27 -5.36
N THR A 49 5.95 -0.97 -5.75
CA THR A 49 5.76 -2.11 -4.85
C THR A 49 6.85 -3.13 -5.13
N LEU A 50 7.51 -3.61 -4.09
CA LEU A 50 8.62 -4.55 -4.19
C LEU A 50 8.28 -5.87 -3.49
N ILE A 51 8.76 -6.97 -4.04
CA ILE A 51 8.88 -8.25 -3.34
C ILE A 51 10.37 -8.41 -3.03
N VAL A 52 10.72 -8.46 -1.75
CA VAL A 52 12.11 -8.37 -1.28
C VAL A 52 12.42 -9.60 -0.45
N GLU A 53 13.48 -10.32 -0.77
CA GLU A 53 13.95 -11.43 0.08
C GLU A 53 14.38 -10.88 1.44
N ALA A 54 14.08 -11.58 2.53
CA ALA A 54 14.41 -11.11 3.88
C ALA A 54 15.91 -10.83 4.05
N GLY A 55 16.78 -11.61 3.41
CA GLY A 55 18.23 -11.42 3.41
C GLY A 55 18.73 -10.16 2.67
N GLN A 56 17.87 -9.47 1.91
CA GLN A 56 18.19 -8.21 1.23
C GLN A 56 17.92 -6.97 2.10
N ILE A 57 17.28 -7.14 3.26
CA ILE A 57 17.08 -6.08 4.24
C ILE A 57 18.13 -6.23 5.34
N THR A 58 18.98 -5.23 5.51
CA THR A 58 19.99 -5.20 6.56
C THR A 58 19.34 -4.71 7.86
N PRO A 59 19.26 -5.54 8.93
CA PRO A 59 18.68 -5.14 10.19
C PRO A 59 19.45 -3.96 10.82
N LEU A 60 18.71 -3.04 11.44
CA LEU A 60 19.30 -1.91 12.16
C LEU A 60 19.34 -2.22 13.67
N PRO A 61 20.51 -2.12 14.33
CA PRO A 61 20.63 -2.43 15.75
C PRO A 61 19.91 -1.39 16.61
N SER A 62 19.36 -1.84 17.75
CA SER A 62 18.73 -0.98 18.77
C SER A 62 17.57 -0.12 18.26
N MET A 63 16.90 -0.54 17.20
CA MET A 63 15.70 0.13 16.68
C MET A 63 14.42 -0.45 17.31
N PRO A 64 13.32 0.33 17.34
CA PRO A 64 12.00 -0.20 17.69
C PRO A 64 11.60 -1.40 16.81
N GLU A 65 10.76 -2.29 17.33
CA GLU A 65 10.29 -3.49 16.60
C GLU A 65 9.57 -3.17 15.27
N SER A 66 9.07 -1.94 15.10
CA SER A 66 8.47 -1.48 13.85
C SER A 66 9.49 -1.26 12.73
N VAL A 67 10.79 -1.24 13.02
CA VAL A 67 11.86 -1.10 12.03
C VAL A 67 12.38 -2.48 11.65
N ILE A 68 12.14 -2.90 10.41
CA ILE A 68 12.69 -4.16 9.89
C ILE A 68 14.17 -3.98 9.57
N GLY A 69 14.54 -2.83 9.02
CA GLY A 69 15.93 -2.49 8.71
C GLY A 69 16.05 -1.48 7.59
N MET A 70 17.17 -1.53 6.88
CA MET A 70 17.45 -0.70 5.71
C MET A 70 17.72 -1.58 4.49
N MET A 71 17.33 -1.09 3.32
CA MET A 71 17.63 -1.77 2.05
C MET A 71 18.10 -0.76 1.00
N ASN A 72 18.71 -1.30 -0.06
CA ASN A 72 19.04 -0.53 -1.26
C ASN A 72 18.19 -1.04 -2.43
N SER A 73 17.54 -0.13 -3.14
CA SER A 73 16.88 -0.40 -4.43
C SER A 73 17.20 0.73 -5.40
N ARG A 74 17.65 0.39 -6.62
CA ARG A 74 17.96 1.35 -7.70
C ARG A 74 18.78 2.56 -7.22
N ASP A 75 19.89 2.28 -6.51
CA ASP A 75 20.82 3.27 -5.96
C ASP A 75 20.22 4.19 -4.88
N ARG A 76 19.12 3.77 -4.26
CA ARG A 76 18.46 4.48 -3.16
C ARG A 76 18.43 3.62 -1.92
N VAL A 77 18.96 4.18 -0.84
CA VAL A 77 18.92 3.56 0.49
C VAL A 77 17.75 4.14 1.26
N PHE A 78 16.89 3.27 1.80
CA PHE A 78 15.77 3.67 2.64
C PHE A 78 15.47 2.64 3.72
N CYS A 79 14.83 3.09 4.80
CA CYS A 79 14.36 2.22 5.88
C CYS A 79 13.05 1.53 5.49
N VAL A 80 12.93 0.27 5.90
CA VAL A 80 11.71 -0.52 5.77
C VAL A 80 11.11 -0.73 7.16
N PHE A 81 9.82 -0.40 7.26
CA PHE A 81 9.05 -0.50 8.50
C PHE A 81 7.96 -1.56 8.35
N ASP A 82 7.75 -2.34 9.41
CA ASP A 82 6.55 -3.14 9.55
C ASP A 82 5.37 -2.20 9.85
N LEU A 83 4.44 -2.09 8.91
CA LEU A 83 3.34 -1.14 9.03
C LEU A 83 2.37 -1.52 10.16
N ALA A 84 2.13 -2.80 10.43
CA ALA A 84 1.23 -3.19 11.50
C ALA A 84 1.82 -2.79 12.86
N GLN A 85 3.09 -3.13 13.08
CA GLN A 85 3.85 -2.72 14.26
C GLN A 85 3.89 -1.19 14.43
N LEU A 86 4.16 -0.45 13.35
CA LEU A 86 4.17 1.02 13.36
C LEU A 86 2.84 1.62 13.82
N LEU A 87 1.73 0.96 13.48
CA LEU A 87 0.37 1.36 13.89
C LEU A 87 -0.07 0.70 15.21
N THR A 88 0.86 0.12 15.97
CA THR A 88 0.62 -0.55 17.26
C THR A 88 -0.38 -1.71 17.15
N LEU A 89 -0.32 -2.44 16.04
CA LEU A 89 -1.12 -3.63 15.75
C LEU A 89 -0.24 -4.89 15.77
N PRO A 90 -0.85 -6.08 15.98
CA PRO A 90 -0.15 -7.35 15.86
C PRO A 90 0.35 -7.55 14.43
N SER A 91 1.66 -7.77 14.28
CA SER A 91 2.29 -8.06 13.00
C SER A 91 2.12 -9.52 12.59
N GLN A 92 2.06 -9.76 11.27
CA GLN A 92 2.13 -11.09 10.65
C GLN A 92 3.51 -11.38 10.02
N LEU A 93 4.48 -10.49 10.21
CA LEU A 93 5.77 -10.48 9.53
C LEU A 93 6.94 -10.95 10.43
N THR A 94 6.69 -11.85 11.39
CA THR A 94 7.70 -12.27 12.37
C THR A 94 8.91 -13.01 11.75
N THR A 95 8.67 -13.90 10.78
CA THR A 95 9.74 -14.66 10.09
C THR A 95 9.41 -14.92 8.61
N PRO A 96 9.18 -13.88 7.80
CA PRO A 96 8.87 -14.07 6.39
C PRO A 96 10.14 -14.42 5.62
N GLN A 97 10.00 -15.27 4.59
CA GLN A 97 11.06 -15.45 3.60
C GLN A 97 11.19 -14.22 2.69
N GLN A 98 10.06 -13.59 2.38
CA GLN A 98 9.95 -12.42 1.52
C GLN A 98 9.00 -11.37 2.12
N TYR A 99 9.34 -10.10 1.98
CA TYR A 99 8.50 -8.97 2.33
C TYR A 99 7.83 -8.40 1.08
N GLN A 100 6.55 -8.04 1.19
CA GLN A 100 5.90 -7.15 0.23
C GLN A 100 5.97 -5.73 0.75
N VAL A 101 6.68 -4.85 0.05
CA VAL A 101 7.02 -3.51 0.49
C VAL A 101 6.36 -2.48 -0.43
N ILE A 102 5.59 -1.57 0.16
CA ILE A 102 5.07 -0.38 -0.52
C ILE A 102 6.10 0.74 -0.33
N VAL A 103 6.76 1.16 -1.41
CA VAL A 103 7.75 2.24 -1.36
C VAL A 103 7.04 3.57 -1.55
N LEU A 104 7.11 4.41 -0.52
CA LEU A 104 6.52 5.74 -0.49
C LEU A 104 7.61 6.78 -0.60
N GLN A 105 7.25 7.93 -1.17
CA GLN A 105 8.11 9.09 -1.21
C GLN A 105 7.39 10.29 -0.60
N THR A 106 8.12 11.08 0.18
CA THR A 106 7.66 12.39 0.65
C THR A 106 7.55 13.38 -0.52
N ASN A 107 7.49 14.68 -0.22
CA ASN A 107 7.32 15.70 -1.23
C ASN A 107 8.40 15.63 -2.34
N PRO A 108 8.10 16.06 -3.58
CA PRO A 108 9.05 15.99 -4.69
C PRO A 108 10.28 16.92 -4.57
N LEU A 109 10.23 17.95 -3.73
CA LEU A 109 11.30 18.95 -3.57
C LEU A 109 12.43 18.44 -2.66
N THR A 110 12.10 17.67 -1.64
CA THR A 110 13.03 17.00 -0.70
C THR A 110 12.62 15.54 -0.50
N PRO A 111 12.80 14.69 -1.54
CA PRO A 111 12.27 13.35 -1.54
C PRO A 111 13.03 12.47 -0.55
N ILE A 112 12.32 11.98 0.45
CA ILE A 112 12.75 10.92 1.36
C ILE A 112 11.89 9.71 1.05
N GLN A 113 12.53 8.58 0.84
CA GLN A 113 11.86 7.31 0.60
C GLN A 113 11.76 6.50 1.88
N VAL A 114 10.64 5.80 2.03
CA VAL A 114 10.43 4.81 3.08
C VAL A 114 9.68 3.61 2.51
N GLY A 115 10.05 2.43 2.98
CA GLY A 115 9.34 1.20 2.69
C GLY A 115 8.37 0.87 3.81
N LEU A 116 7.12 0.55 3.46
CA LEU A 116 6.14 -0.02 4.38
C LEU A 116 5.92 -1.48 4.01
N ALA A 117 6.43 -2.40 4.82
CA ALA A 117 6.14 -3.82 4.69
C ALA A 117 4.72 -4.10 5.19
N VAL A 118 3.98 -4.86 4.40
CA VAL A 118 2.59 -5.25 4.66
C VAL A 118 2.43 -6.75 4.50
N SER A 119 1.34 -7.31 5.05
CA SER A 119 1.10 -8.75 5.01
C SER A 119 0.88 -9.28 3.59
N SER A 120 0.12 -8.55 2.76
CA SER A 120 0.00 -8.82 1.33
C SER A 120 -0.59 -7.63 0.58
N ILE A 121 -0.05 -7.31 -0.58
CA ILE A 121 -0.64 -6.36 -1.53
C ILE A 121 -1.68 -7.12 -2.35
N GLN A 122 -2.90 -6.58 -2.42
CA GLN A 122 -4.05 -7.18 -3.11
C GLN A 122 -4.30 -6.56 -4.49
N GLY A 123 -3.64 -5.44 -4.80
CA GLY A 123 -3.73 -4.76 -6.08
C GLY A 123 -4.16 -3.30 -5.96
N ILE A 124 -4.56 -2.71 -7.08
CA ILE A 124 -5.00 -1.31 -7.16
C ILE A 124 -6.50 -1.29 -7.39
N ILE A 125 -7.21 -0.46 -6.64
CA ILE A 125 -8.62 -0.13 -6.86
C ILE A 125 -8.78 1.35 -7.17
N ARG A 126 -9.87 1.72 -7.84
CA ARG A 126 -10.24 3.13 -8.06
C ARG A 126 -11.48 3.47 -7.27
N LEU A 127 -11.44 4.60 -6.58
CA LEU A 127 -12.52 5.08 -5.73
C LEU A 127 -12.84 6.55 -6.03
N PRO A 128 -14.11 6.89 -6.34
CA PRO A 128 -14.59 8.26 -6.30
C PRO A 128 -14.42 8.84 -4.89
N ALA A 129 -14.16 10.14 -4.79
CA ALA A 129 -13.95 10.80 -3.50
C ALA A 129 -15.19 10.69 -2.59
N GLU A 130 -16.38 10.64 -3.19
CA GLU A 130 -17.67 10.53 -2.52
C GLU A 130 -17.86 9.19 -1.79
N GLN A 131 -17.10 8.16 -2.16
CA GLN A 131 -17.13 6.86 -1.47
C GLN A 131 -16.30 6.86 -0.19
N ILE A 132 -15.43 7.86 0.02
CA ILE A 132 -14.60 7.97 1.21
C ILE A 132 -15.37 8.79 2.25
N GLN A 133 -15.85 8.10 3.28
CA GLN A 133 -16.58 8.71 4.38
C GLN A 133 -15.60 9.25 5.43
N SER A 134 -15.93 10.40 6.02
CA SER A 134 -15.17 11.00 7.12
C SER A 134 -14.99 10.01 8.27
N SER A 135 -13.76 9.92 8.79
CA SER A 135 -13.38 9.03 9.89
C SER A 135 -14.06 9.34 11.23
N THR A 136 -14.89 10.40 11.32
CA THR A 136 -15.65 10.75 12.53
C THR A 136 -16.56 9.64 13.03
N ALA A 137 -16.92 8.65 12.19
CA ALA A 137 -17.70 7.49 12.59
C ALA A 137 -16.87 6.34 13.23
N ALA A 138 -15.54 6.33 13.08
CA ALA A 138 -14.65 5.21 13.48
C ALA A 138 -13.72 5.54 14.67
N SER A 139 -14.16 6.45 15.56
CA SER A 139 -13.37 7.08 16.62
C SER A 139 -12.86 6.15 17.75
N THR A 140 -13.04 4.83 17.64
CA THR A 140 -12.62 3.84 18.65
C THR A 140 -11.48 2.91 18.18
N SER A 141 -10.99 3.05 16.94
CA SER A 141 -9.93 2.19 16.43
C SER A 141 -8.53 2.69 16.80
N LYS A 142 -7.60 1.75 17.10
CA LYS A 142 -6.18 2.05 17.38
C LYS A 142 -5.48 2.82 16.25
N ILE A 143 -6.03 2.77 15.03
CA ILE A 143 -5.45 3.41 13.84
C ILE A 143 -6.10 4.74 13.47
N ALA A 144 -7.06 5.25 14.26
CA ALA A 144 -7.84 6.44 13.92
C ALA A 144 -6.96 7.68 13.62
N SER A 145 -5.83 7.84 14.31
CA SER A 145 -4.87 8.93 14.09
C SER A 145 -4.20 8.90 12.71
N TYR A 146 -4.27 7.77 12.00
CA TYR A 146 -3.64 7.53 10.70
C TYR A 146 -4.63 7.52 9.53
N LEU A 147 -5.93 7.65 9.79
CA LEU A 147 -6.97 7.60 8.75
C LEU A 147 -7.17 8.96 8.07
N SER A 148 -7.40 8.92 6.76
CA SER A 148 -8.05 10.01 6.02
C SER A 148 -9.56 9.80 5.90
N GLY A 149 -10.03 8.56 6.01
CA GLY A 149 -11.43 8.19 5.95
C GLY A 149 -11.63 6.68 5.98
N VAL A 150 -12.85 6.25 5.67
CA VAL A 150 -13.23 4.84 5.55
C VAL A 150 -14.09 4.63 4.30
N VAL A 151 -14.01 3.45 3.71
CA VAL A 151 -14.85 3.03 2.58
C VAL A 151 -15.71 1.87 3.03
N GLN A 152 -17.03 2.00 2.87
CA GLN A 152 -17.94 0.88 3.11
C GLN A 152 -17.89 -0.08 1.92
N SER A 153 -17.49 -1.32 2.15
CA SER A 153 -17.46 -2.38 1.12
C SER A 153 -18.27 -3.58 1.60
N GLU A 154 -19.41 -3.80 0.96
CA GLU A 154 -20.41 -4.84 1.28
C GLU A 154 -20.86 -4.83 2.75
N THR A 155 -20.07 -5.43 3.64
CA THR A 155 -20.33 -5.60 5.08
C THR A 155 -19.14 -5.16 5.95
N THR A 156 -18.05 -4.69 5.36
CA THR A 156 -16.82 -4.33 6.07
C THR A 156 -16.43 -2.87 5.79
N MET A 157 -15.96 -2.19 6.83
CA MET A 157 -15.35 -0.87 6.69
C MET A 157 -13.87 -1.05 6.38
N ILE A 158 -13.43 -0.51 5.25
CA ILE A 158 -12.03 -0.53 4.83
C ILE A 158 -11.41 0.83 5.19
N PRO A 159 -10.47 0.90 6.16
CA PRO A 159 -9.75 2.12 6.47
C PRO A 159 -8.93 2.63 5.29
N VAL A 160 -8.99 3.94 5.05
CA VAL A 160 -8.11 4.65 4.12
C VAL A 160 -7.05 5.37 4.93
N LEU A 161 -5.81 4.88 4.89
CA LEU A 161 -4.68 5.47 5.58
C LEU A 161 -4.19 6.74 4.85
N GLU A 162 -3.63 7.67 5.60
CA GLU A 162 -3.00 8.87 5.07
C GLU A 162 -1.49 8.83 5.31
N PHE A 163 -0.70 8.91 4.23
CA PHE A 163 0.75 8.86 4.36
C PHE A 163 1.32 9.99 5.22
N GLY A 164 0.79 11.22 5.14
CA GLY A 164 1.29 12.33 5.95
C GLY A 164 1.13 12.12 7.46
N ARG A 165 0.07 11.43 7.89
CA ARG A 165 -0.11 11.02 9.30
C ARG A 165 0.86 9.93 9.72
N ILE A 166 1.07 8.92 8.86
CA ILE A 166 2.06 7.86 9.09
C ILE A 166 3.47 8.46 9.18
N TRP A 167 3.81 9.35 8.25
CA TRP A 167 5.09 10.04 8.18
C TRP A 167 5.39 10.83 9.45
N LYS A 168 4.41 11.56 10.00
CA LYS A 168 4.57 12.27 11.29
C LYS A 168 4.96 11.33 12.43
N SER A 169 4.45 10.10 12.44
CA SER A 169 4.81 9.10 13.45
C SER A 169 6.23 8.55 13.25
N LEU A 170 6.73 8.50 12.01
CA LEU A 170 8.08 8.04 11.70
C LEU A 170 9.16 9.04 12.12
N VAL A 171 8.88 10.34 12.01
CA VAL A 171 9.85 11.41 12.34
C VAL A 171 9.78 11.88 13.79
N ALA A 172 8.83 11.35 14.57
CA ALA A 172 8.68 11.67 15.99
C ALA A 172 9.46 10.73 16.92
N VAL A 173 10.09 9.69 16.37
CA VAL A 173 11.02 8.76 17.04
C VAL A 173 12.43 9.31 16.92
#